data_AF-A0A660PSC2-F1
#
_entry.id   AF-A0A660PSC2-F1
#
_cell.length_a   1.000
_cell.length_b   1.000
_cell.length_c   1.000
_cell.angle_alpha   90.00
_cell.angle_beta   90.00
_cell.angle_gamma   90.00
#
_symmetry.space_group_name_H-M   'P 1'
#
loop_
_entity.id
_entity.type
_entity.pdbx_description
1 polymer ?
#
loop_
_entity_poly.entity_id
_entity_poly.type
_entity_poly.pdbx_seq_one_letter_code
_entity_poly.pdbx_strand_id
1 'polypeptide(L)'
;MSDTNQPTRFWQKIGLIAEISTLCRQPKSDGSTYRQVLELIRMIIPYDAATLYLRRTDSQELEPHACLLGSVPLPGFFAHHGGRQLRCWESRKQCPILWSRSEKDTDFDPNSDFAVIMSAPLLVDDDVIGVLNLGSYVIGAMGDKHLKLVSVIADQFAVSIERSSYVAAIESKNRAIQEAHAELEAAQEKIIAAEKLAAVKKLAAKINHEINNPLAVIVGNVQCFMLEDSIVDEKMRLRLNRIEQSALRISKVNRKLLNIDSVASEGCPGSIDEQLNNPEMSPST
;
A
#
# COMPACT_ATOMS: atom_id res chain seq x y z
N MET A 1 29.57 35.59 44.84
CA MET A 1 30.12 35.79 43.50
C MET A 1 29.16 35.20 42.50
N SER A 2 28.61 36.08 41.67
CA SER A 2 27.43 35.89 40.82
C SER A 2 27.74 35.02 39.59
N ASP A 3 26.80 34.12 39.36
CA ASP A 3 26.74 33.07 38.35
C ASP A 3 26.48 33.66 36.94
N THR A 4 27.54 34.10 36.25
CA THR A 4 27.46 34.75 34.92
C THR A 4 27.37 33.78 33.73
N ASN A 5 27.24 32.46 33.96
CA ASN A 5 27.27 31.44 32.90
C ASN A 5 25.90 30.80 32.58
N GLN A 6 24.81 31.34 33.13
CA GLN A 6 23.45 30.81 32.95
C GLN A 6 22.80 31.02 31.57
N PRO A 7 22.94 32.17 30.86
CA PRO A 7 22.22 32.38 29.59
C PRO A 7 22.75 31.49 28.45
N THR A 8 24.06 31.24 28.40
CA THR A 8 24.69 30.43 27.34
C THR A 8 24.24 28.96 27.38
N ARG A 9 24.17 28.37 28.57
CA ARG A 9 23.68 26.99 28.77
C ARG A 9 22.19 26.84 28.47
N PHE A 10 21.40 27.88 28.70
CA PHE A 10 19.97 27.89 28.39
C PHE A 10 19.72 27.88 26.87
N TRP A 11 20.42 28.75 26.12
CA TRP A 11 20.32 28.78 24.65
C TRP A 11 20.82 27.49 23.98
N GLN A 12 21.86 26.87 24.54
CA GLN A 12 22.32 25.54 24.08
C GLN A 12 21.23 24.47 24.20
N LYS A 13 20.47 24.45 25.31
CA LYS A 13 19.36 23.50 25.49
C LYS A 13 18.20 23.74 24.53
N ILE A 14 17.85 25.00 24.28
CA ILE A 14 16.80 25.34 23.29
C ILE A 14 17.23 24.94 21.88
N GLY A 15 18.49 25.19 21.51
CA GLY A 15 19.05 24.79 20.22
C GLY A 15 18.94 23.28 19.98
N LEU A 16 19.30 22.49 21.01
CA LEU A 16 19.18 21.02 20.96
C LEU A 16 17.73 20.54 20.78
N ILE A 17 16.75 21.14 21.47
CA ILE A 17 15.33 20.76 21.30
C ILE A 17 14.84 21.08 19.89
N ALA A 18 15.25 22.21 19.32
CA ALA A 18 14.91 22.58 17.95
C ALA A 18 15.53 21.62 16.92
N GLU A 19 16.78 21.18 17.14
CA GLU A 19 17.46 20.18 16.32
C GLU A 19 16.75 18.82 16.39
N ILE A 20 16.38 18.37 17.60
CA ILE A 20 15.59 17.16 17.81
C ILE A 20 14.26 17.23 17.06
N SER A 21 13.52 18.34 17.19
CA SER A 21 12.26 18.55 16.48
C SER A 21 12.44 18.50 14.95
N THR A 22 13.56 19.02 14.44
CA THR A 22 13.89 18.98 13.01
C THR A 22 14.17 17.56 12.54
N LEU A 23 14.97 16.79 13.28
CA LEU A 23 15.25 15.38 12.99
C LEU A 23 13.97 14.53 13.01
N CYS A 24 13.10 14.76 13.99
CA CYS A 24 11.80 14.09 14.12
C CYS A 24 10.76 14.53 13.08
N ARG A 25 11.01 15.58 12.28
CA ARG A 25 10.06 16.02 11.24
C ARG A 25 10.10 15.14 9.99
N GLN A 26 11.26 14.54 9.73
CA GLN A 26 11.52 13.64 8.60
C GLN A 26 12.36 12.45 9.09
N PRO A 27 11.78 11.58 9.94
CA PRO A 27 12.50 10.43 10.42
C PRO A 27 12.83 9.49 9.26
N LYS A 28 14.05 8.98 9.26
CA LYS A 28 14.51 7.95 8.34
C LYS A 28 13.81 6.64 8.69
N SER A 29 13.52 5.84 7.65
CA SER A 29 12.83 4.56 7.78
C SER A 29 13.62 3.48 8.53
N ASP A 30 14.93 3.65 8.67
CA ASP A 30 15.84 2.70 9.32
C ASP A 30 15.95 2.87 10.85
N GLY A 31 15.17 3.78 11.45
CA GLY A 31 15.21 4.08 12.88
C GLY A 31 16.46 4.84 13.33
N SER A 32 17.38 5.19 12.42
CA SER A 32 18.62 5.91 12.73
C SER A 32 18.36 7.30 13.30
N THR A 33 17.27 7.95 12.88
CA THR A 33 16.83 9.26 13.43
C THR A 33 16.64 9.21 14.94
N TYR A 34 15.97 8.17 15.46
CA TYR A 34 15.72 8.07 16.90
C TYR A 34 17.02 7.82 17.65
N ARG A 35 17.94 7.01 17.10
CA ARG A 35 19.28 6.83 17.71
C ARG A 35 20.07 8.14 17.76
N GLN A 36 20.06 8.93 16.69
CA GLN A 36 20.71 10.25 16.66
C GLN A 36 20.11 11.21 17.68
N VAL A 37 18.78 11.23 17.82
CA VAL A 37 18.13 12.05 18.84
C VAL A 37 18.54 11.60 20.25
N LEU A 38 18.60 10.29 20.51
CA LEU A 38 19.12 9.78 21.79
C LEU A 38 20.55 10.29 22.03
N GLU A 39 21.44 10.24 21.04
CA GLU A 39 22.80 10.80 21.18
C GLU A 39 22.80 12.28 21.56
N LEU A 40 21.94 13.11 20.95
CA LEU A 40 21.81 14.53 21.28
C LEU A 40 21.30 14.76 22.71
N ILE A 41 20.35 13.95 23.17
CA ILE A 41 19.74 14.11 24.50
C ILE A 41 20.74 13.82 25.61
N ARG A 42 21.76 12.98 25.37
CA ARG A 42 22.86 12.74 26.35
C ARG A 42 23.59 14.02 26.75
N MET A 43 23.58 15.05 25.90
CA MET A 43 24.18 16.35 26.22
C MET A 43 23.40 17.11 27.31
N ILE A 44 22.14 16.74 27.56
CA ILE A 44 21.23 17.43 28.49
C ILE A 44 20.81 16.54 29.66
N ILE A 45 20.59 15.24 29.42
CA ILE A 45 20.22 14.26 30.43
C ILE A 45 21.39 13.27 30.59
N PRO A 46 22.01 13.21 31.78
CA PRO A 46 23.15 12.33 32.02
C PRO A 46 22.68 10.89 32.26
N TYR A 47 22.46 10.15 31.17
CA TYR A 47 22.14 8.73 31.20
C TYR A 47 23.26 7.90 30.55
N ASP A 48 23.32 6.60 30.90
CA ASP A 48 24.35 5.67 30.44
C ASP A 48 23.86 4.82 29.25
N ALA A 49 22.60 4.38 29.28
CA ALA A 49 21.96 3.67 28.17
C ALA A 49 20.52 4.16 27.94
N ALA A 50 20.01 3.96 26.72
CA ALA A 50 18.63 4.30 26.39
C ALA A 50 17.98 3.26 25.47
N THR A 51 16.67 3.09 25.62
CA THR A 51 15.86 2.23 24.77
C THR A 51 14.50 2.85 24.50
N LEU A 52 14.17 2.99 23.22
CA LEU A 52 12.85 3.36 22.74
C LEU A 52 12.10 2.08 22.39
N TYR A 53 11.02 1.82 23.11
CA TYR A 53 10.08 0.75 22.86
C TYR A 53 8.87 1.25 22.08
N LEU A 54 8.41 0.51 21.09
CA LEU A 54 7.16 0.78 20.39
C LEU A 54 6.20 -0.40 20.51
N ARG A 55 4.92 -0.09 20.54
CA ARG A 55 3.86 -1.10 20.55
C ARG A 55 3.81 -1.78 19.19
N ARG A 56 3.72 -3.11 19.18
CA ARG A 56 3.47 -3.87 17.96
C ARG A 56 2.03 -3.69 17.48
N THR A 57 1.79 -3.78 16.18
CA THR A 57 0.44 -3.56 15.60
C THR A 57 -0.53 -4.74 15.82
N ASP A 58 -0.01 -5.94 16.04
CA ASP A 58 -0.76 -7.20 16.23
C ASP A 58 -0.87 -7.63 17.71
N SER A 59 0.03 -7.16 18.57
CA SER A 59 0.07 -7.46 20.00
C SER A 59 0.19 -6.19 20.84
N GLN A 60 -0.37 -6.20 22.05
CA GLN A 60 -0.20 -5.11 23.03
C GLN A 60 1.21 -5.10 23.67
N GLU A 61 2.18 -5.74 23.01
CA GLU A 61 3.55 -5.91 23.48
C GLU A 61 4.44 -4.78 22.97
N LEU A 62 5.43 -4.44 23.79
CA LEU A 62 6.42 -3.41 23.49
C LEU A 62 7.71 -4.05 22.99
N GLU A 63 8.18 -3.61 21.83
CA GLU A 63 9.42 -4.08 21.22
C GLU A 63 10.47 -2.97 21.13
N PRO A 64 11.76 -3.27 21.33
CA PRO A 64 12.81 -2.29 21.20
C PRO A 64 12.93 -1.85 19.74
N HIS A 65 12.61 -0.58 19.47
CA HIS A 65 12.71 0.03 18.15
C HIS A 65 14.06 0.73 17.94
N ALA A 66 14.61 1.36 18.98
CA ALA A 66 15.94 1.95 18.95
C ALA A 66 16.63 1.82 20.31
N CYS A 67 17.93 1.47 20.29
CA CYS A 67 18.77 1.41 21.49
C CYS A 67 20.04 2.24 21.30
N LEU A 68 20.55 2.78 22.41
CA LEU A 68 21.83 3.47 22.47
C LEU A 68 22.63 2.99 23.67
N LEU A 69 23.86 2.51 23.42
CA LEU A 69 24.87 2.10 24.41
C LEU A 69 24.43 0.99 25.39
N GLY A 70 23.30 0.33 25.12
CA GLY A 70 22.77 -0.78 25.91
C GLY A 70 21.26 -0.87 25.79
N SER A 71 20.68 -1.96 26.30
CA SER A 71 19.24 -2.11 26.44
C SER A 71 18.86 -1.76 27.88
N VAL A 72 17.95 -0.80 28.05
CA VAL A 72 17.38 -0.44 29.35
C VAL A 72 16.03 -1.16 29.47
N PRO A 73 15.94 -2.21 30.29
CA PRO A 73 14.75 -3.04 30.35
C PRO A 73 13.53 -2.22 30.78
N LEU A 74 12.34 -2.68 30.39
CA LEU A 74 11.11 -2.24 31.02
C LEU A 74 11.13 -2.70 32.49
N PRO A 75 10.79 -1.84 33.47
CA PRO A 75 10.76 -2.23 34.88
C PRO A 75 9.94 -3.51 35.11
N GLY A 76 10.30 -4.31 36.11
CA GLY A 76 9.76 -5.67 36.32
C GLY A 76 8.23 -5.73 36.38
N PHE A 77 7.59 -4.69 36.94
CA PHE A 77 6.14 -4.50 36.94
C PHE A 77 5.53 -4.59 35.53
N PHE A 78 6.19 -4.06 34.51
CA PHE A 78 5.74 -4.11 33.12
C PHE A 78 6.01 -5.49 32.50
N ALA A 79 7.18 -6.09 32.76
CA ALA A 79 7.59 -7.38 32.19
C ALA A 79 6.73 -8.57 32.64
N HIS A 80 6.18 -8.54 33.86
CA HIS A 80 5.49 -9.70 34.46
C HIS A 80 3.99 -9.82 34.12
N HIS A 81 3.43 -8.87 33.36
CA HIS A 81 1.99 -8.85 33.03
C HIS A 81 1.60 -9.68 31.79
N GLY A 82 2.33 -10.76 31.48
CA GLY A 82 1.97 -11.73 30.43
C GLY A 82 1.61 -11.09 29.08
N GLY A 83 2.46 -10.18 28.59
CA GLY A 83 2.23 -9.47 27.32
C GLY A 83 1.32 -8.23 27.41
N ARG A 84 1.01 -7.75 28.64
CA ARG A 84 0.20 -6.54 28.88
C ARG A 84 1.01 -5.43 29.54
N GLN A 85 2.21 -5.16 29.00
CA GLN A 85 3.09 -4.08 29.46
C GLN A 85 2.37 -2.72 29.41
N LEU A 86 1.59 -2.44 28.38
CA LEU A 86 0.92 -1.15 28.19
C LEU A 86 -0.17 -0.84 29.23
N ARG A 87 -0.91 -1.86 29.66
CA ARG A 87 -2.07 -1.70 30.55
C ARG A 87 -1.68 -1.10 31.91
N CYS A 88 -0.43 -1.33 32.32
CA CYS A 88 0.18 -0.73 33.49
C CYS A 88 0.36 0.80 33.34
N TRP A 89 0.74 1.26 32.15
CA TRP A 89 0.89 2.69 31.82
C TRP A 89 -0.46 3.41 31.69
N GLU A 90 -1.45 2.76 31.09
CA GLU A 90 -2.84 3.26 31.01
C GLU A 90 -3.45 3.44 32.42
N SER A 91 -3.17 2.51 33.34
CA SER A 91 -3.72 2.56 34.71
C SER A 91 -3.11 3.65 35.61
N ARG A 92 -1.87 4.08 35.35
CA ARG A 92 -1.11 5.02 36.20
C ARG A 92 -1.11 6.47 35.70
N LYS A 93 -2.11 6.87 34.89
CA LYS A 93 -2.29 8.23 34.34
C LYS A 93 -1.15 8.72 33.44
N GLN A 94 -0.45 7.83 32.74
CA GLN A 94 0.43 8.20 31.61
C GLN A 94 1.52 9.26 31.93
N CYS A 95 2.01 9.30 33.17
CA CYS A 95 2.99 10.31 33.60
C CYS A 95 4.41 9.74 33.62
N PRO A 96 5.44 10.44 33.11
CA PRO A 96 6.83 9.99 33.19
C PRO A 96 7.24 9.65 34.63
N ILE A 97 7.98 8.57 34.80
CA ILE A 97 8.35 8.00 36.10
C ILE A 97 9.87 7.95 36.22
N LEU A 98 10.37 8.26 37.42
CA LEU A 98 11.76 8.12 37.80
C LEU A 98 11.86 7.11 38.94
N TRP A 99 12.61 6.04 38.72
CA TRP A 99 12.92 5.04 39.73
C TRP A 99 14.39 5.14 40.10
N SER A 100 14.68 5.01 41.40
CA SER A 100 16.03 4.90 41.94
C SER A 100 16.11 3.63 42.77
N ARG A 101 17.20 2.88 42.64
CA ARG A 101 17.42 1.64 43.38
C ARG A 101 17.39 1.93 44.89
N SER A 102 16.47 1.26 45.59
CA SER A 102 16.28 1.34 47.04
C SER A 102 16.19 -0.08 47.59
N GLU A 103 16.75 -0.34 48.78
CA GLU A 103 16.78 -1.67 49.41
C GLU A 103 15.38 -2.27 49.70
N LYS A 104 14.31 -1.48 49.56
CA LYS A 104 12.92 -1.87 49.82
C LYS A 104 12.03 -1.99 48.58
N ASP A 105 12.53 -1.67 47.39
CA ASP A 105 11.72 -1.68 46.17
C ASP A 105 11.75 -3.05 45.48
N THR A 106 10.60 -3.72 45.46
CA THR A 106 10.38 -5.02 44.77
C THR A 106 10.00 -4.85 43.30
N ASP A 107 9.78 -3.61 42.84
CA ASP A 107 9.38 -3.28 41.46
C ASP A 107 10.58 -3.12 40.51
N PHE A 108 11.81 -3.08 41.04
CA PHE A 108 13.04 -3.03 40.26
C PHE A 108 13.39 -4.43 39.78
N ASP A 109 13.75 -4.59 38.49
CA ASP A 109 14.32 -5.87 38.05
C ASP A 109 15.62 -6.11 38.83
N PRO A 110 15.69 -7.11 39.71
CA PRO A 110 16.88 -7.35 40.53
C PRO A 110 18.12 -7.67 39.71
N ASN A 111 17.95 -8.05 38.44
CA ASN A 111 19.02 -8.31 37.48
C ASN A 111 19.45 -7.06 36.70
N SER A 112 18.82 -5.91 36.92
CA SER A 112 19.23 -4.66 36.27
C SER A 112 20.42 -4.05 36.99
N ASP A 113 21.50 -3.82 36.23
CA ASP A 113 22.70 -3.15 36.73
C ASP A 113 22.51 -1.64 36.93
N PHE A 114 21.44 -1.05 36.39
CA PHE A 114 21.19 0.39 36.50
C PHE A 114 20.83 0.77 37.94
N ALA A 115 21.31 1.93 38.39
CA ALA A 115 20.97 2.49 39.69
C ALA A 115 19.72 3.40 39.62
N VAL A 116 19.47 4.01 38.45
CA VAL A 116 18.33 4.90 38.22
C VAL A 116 17.78 4.62 36.82
N ILE A 117 16.45 4.50 36.71
CA ILE A 117 15.75 4.37 35.43
C ILE A 117 14.68 5.44 35.34
N MET A 118 14.66 6.16 34.22
CA MET A 118 13.62 7.12 33.87
C MET A 118 12.85 6.60 32.68
N SER A 119 11.52 6.57 32.78
CA SER A 119 10.65 6.14 31.69
C SER A 119 9.61 7.20 31.38
N ALA A 120 9.45 7.51 30.10
CA ALA A 120 8.43 8.42 29.60
C ALA A 120 7.57 7.70 28.55
N PRO A 121 6.23 7.73 28.67
CA PRO A 121 5.35 7.13 27.67
C PRO A 121 5.33 8.00 26.41
N LEU A 122 5.17 7.37 25.25
CA LEU A 122 4.88 8.04 23.99
C LEU A 122 3.37 8.03 23.81
N LEU A 123 2.74 9.21 23.83
CA LEU A 123 1.29 9.37 23.85
C LEU A 123 0.77 10.03 22.57
N VAL A 124 -0.33 9.49 22.07
CA VAL A 124 -1.08 10.03 20.93
C VAL A 124 -2.55 9.91 21.28
N ASP A 125 -3.29 11.02 21.33
CA ASP A 125 -4.74 11.04 21.64
C ASP A 125 -5.12 10.13 22.83
N ASP A 126 -4.36 10.24 23.92
CA ASP A 126 -4.48 9.43 25.15
C ASP A 126 -4.22 7.92 24.97
N ASP A 127 -3.67 7.47 23.84
CA ASP A 127 -3.19 6.11 23.61
C ASP A 127 -1.66 6.04 23.76
N VAL A 128 -1.18 5.02 24.47
CA VAL A 128 0.26 4.79 24.61
C VAL A 128 0.72 4.02 23.38
N ILE A 129 1.60 4.61 22.57
CA ILE A 129 2.14 3.94 21.37
C ILE A 129 3.56 3.39 21.59
N GLY A 130 4.17 3.74 22.73
CA GLY A 130 5.53 3.32 23.06
C GLY A 130 6.00 3.85 24.41
N VAL A 131 7.24 3.53 24.78
CA VAL A 131 7.90 3.99 26.01
C VAL A 131 9.37 4.29 25.73
N LEU A 132 9.84 5.46 26.16
CA LEU A 132 11.25 5.83 26.16
C LEU A 132 11.85 5.58 27.55
N ASN A 133 12.83 4.68 27.62
CA ASN A 133 13.59 4.37 28.84
C ASN A 133 15.01 4.92 28.77
N LEU A 134 15.45 5.58 29.84
CA LEU A 134 16.81 6.03 30.07
C LEU A 134 17.33 5.40 31.37
N GLY A 135 18.51 4.80 31.33
CA GLY A 135 19.13 4.14 32.48
C GLY A 135 20.46 4.77 32.84
N SER A 136 20.76 4.92 34.13
CA SER A 136 22.08 5.32 34.63
C SER A 136 22.56 4.44 35.78
N TYR A 137 23.88 4.20 35.84
CA TYR A 137 24.56 3.49 36.92
C TYR A 137 24.80 4.38 38.15
N VAL A 138 24.52 5.67 38.08
CA VAL A 138 24.81 6.65 39.15
C VAL A 138 23.51 7.11 39.82
N ILE A 139 23.39 6.87 41.13
CA ILE A 139 22.26 7.36 41.94
C ILE A 139 22.22 8.88 41.89
N GLY A 140 21.04 9.44 41.63
CA GLY A 140 20.83 10.89 41.58
C GLY A 140 21.34 11.59 40.31
N ALA A 141 21.87 10.86 39.31
CA ALA A 141 22.25 11.44 38.01
C ALA A 141 21.04 12.09 37.32
N MET A 142 19.86 11.49 37.47
CA MET A 142 18.61 11.98 36.91
C MET A 142 17.65 12.43 38.01
N GLY A 143 16.90 13.51 37.77
CA GLY A 143 15.96 14.09 38.73
C GLY A 143 14.79 14.81 38.03
N ASP A 144 13.93 15.47 38.79
CA ASP A 144 12.64 16.03 38.31
C ASP A 144 12.76 17.00 37.11
N LYS A 145 13.86 17.75 37.02
CA LYS A 145 14.11 18.65 35.89
C LYS A 145 14.29 17.89 34.57
N HIS A 146 14.91 16.71 34.62
CA HIS A 146 15.11 15.84 33.47
C HIS A 146 13.81 15.11 33.10
N LEU A 147 12.96 14.81 34.09
CA LEU A 147 11.66 14.18 33.91
C LEU A 147 10.72 15.02 33.02
N LYS A 148 10.69 16.34 33.21
CA LYS A 148 9.95 17.26 32.33
C LYS A 148 10.51 17.27 30.91
N LEU A 149 11.83 17.25 30.77
CA LEU A 149 12.49 17.31 29.46
C LEU A 149 12.28 16.02 28.66
N VAL A 150 12.42 14.85 29.29
CA VAL A 150 12.19 13.57 28.62
C VAL A 150 10.74 13.43 28.18
N SER A 151 9.78 14.01 28.93
CA SER A 151 8.37 14.05 28.52
C SER A 151 8.20 14.77 27.19
N VAL A 152 8.78 15.97 27.05
CA VAL A 152 8.70 16.76 25.80
C VAL A 152 9.32 16.01 24.62
N ILE A 153 10.42 15.29 24.87
CA ILE A 153 11.06 14.45 23.86
C ILE A 153 10.18 13.26 23.49
N ALA A 154 9.59 12.59 24.48
CA ALA A 154 8.71 11.45 24.26
C ALA A 154 7.47 11.88 23.46
N ASP A 155 6.89 13.04 23.74
CA ASP A 155 5.79 13.61 22.96
C ASP A 155 6.22 13.87 21.50
N GLN A 156 7.42 14.42 21.29
CA GLN A 156 7.98 14.65 19.95
C GLN A 156 8.22 13.34 19.18
N PHE A 157 8.67 12.30 19.88
CA PHE A 157 8.80 10.96 19.32
C PHE A 157 7.45 10.36 18.96
N ALA A 158 6.46 10.49 19.84
CA ALA A 158 5.12 9.96 19.62
C ALA A 158 4.51 10.51 18.33
N VAL A 159 4.51 11.84 18.19
CA VAL A 159 4.01 12.54 16.99
C VAL A 159 4.80 12.13 15.73
N SER A 160 6.12 12.01 15.83
CA SER A 160 6.98 11.61 14.71
C SER A 160 6.66 10.20 14.21
N ILE A 161 6.53 9.25 15.14
CA ILE A 161 6.29 7.84 14.84
C ILE A 161 4.90 7.64 14.23
N GLU A 162 3.90 8.26 14.85
CA GLU A 162 2.53 8.20 14.34
C GLU A 162 2.45 8.77 12.92
N ARG A 163 3.05 9.94 12.69
CA ARG A 163 3.10 10.57 11.37
C ARG A 163 3.76 9.67 10.33
N SER A 164 4.88 9.02 10.66
CA SER A 164 5.52 8.06 9.75
C SER A 164 4.60 6.91 9.37
N SER A 165 3.82 6.39 10.32
CA SER A 165 2.87 5.31 10.06
C SER A 165 1.74 5.75 9.11
N TYR A 166 1.20 6.97 9.28
CA TYR A 166 0.19 7.52 8.38
C TYR A 166 0.74 7.77 6.98
N VAL A 167 1.95 8.34 6.87
CA VAL A 167 2.58 8.57 5.57
C VAL A 167 2.73 7.25 4.81
N ALA A 168 3.25 6.21 5.46
CA ALA A 168 3.38 4.89 4.84
C ALA A 168 2.01 4.30 4.42
N ALA A 169 0.97 4.46 5.25
CA ALA A 169 -0.37 3.98 4.94
C ALA A 169 -0.99 4.73 3.74
N ILE A 170 -0.80 6.04 3.66
CA ILE A 170 -1.28 6.88 2.54
C ILE A 170 -0.55 6.48 1.25
N GLU A 171 0.77 6.31 1.29
CA GLU A 171 1.55 5.90 0.13
C GLU A 171 1.13 4.52 -0.39
N SER A 172 0.88 3.56 0.51
CA SER A 172 0.37 2.24 0.13
C SER A 172 -1.01 2.33 -0.53
N LYS A 173 -1.94 3.11 0.04
CA LYS A 173 -3.27 3.31 -0.55
C LYS A 173 -3.22 4.01 -1.91
N ASN A 174 -2.37 5.03 -2.05
CA ASN A 174 -2.20 5.73 -3.32
C ASN A 174 -1.68 4.80 -4.41
N ARG A 175 -0.75 3.91 -4.07
CA ARG A 175 -0.25 2.89 -5.01
C ARG A 175 -1.36 1.94 -5.45
N ALA A 176 -2.15 1.41 -4.51
CA ALA A 176 -3.26 0.53 -4.83
C ALA A 176 -4.32 1.22 -5.72
N ILE A 177 -4.61 2.51 -5.47
CA ILE A 177 -5.52 3.30 -6.30
C ILE A 177 -4.96 3.48 -7.71
N GLN A 178 -3.67 3.76 -7.85
CA GLN A 178 -3.02 3.92 -9.16
C GLN A 178 -3.06 2.62 -9.97
N GLU A 179 -2.81 1.49 -9.34
CA GLU A 179 -2.89 0.16 -9.98
C GLU A 179 -4.31 -0.14 -10.44
N ALA A 180 -5.31 0.02 -9.56
CA ALA A 180 -6.72 -0.19 -9.90
C ALA A 180 -7.21 0.76 -11.01
N HIS A 181 -6.74 2.01 -11.04
CA HIS A 181 -7.07 2.96 -12.10
C HIS A 181 -6.50 2.52 -13.44
N ALA A 182 -5.23 2.08 -13.49
CA ALA A 182 -4.61 1.59 -14.71
C ALA A 182 -5.30 0.35 -15.25
N GLU A 183 -5.72 -0.57 -14.38
CA GLU A 183 -6.52 -1.75 -14.77
C GLU A 183 -7.89 -1.36 -15.35
N LEU A 184 -8.56 -0.40 -14.72
CA LEU A 184 -9.85 0.11 -15.19
C LEU A 184 -9.73 0.78 -16.55
N GLU A 185 -8.73 1.63 -16.76
CA GLU A 185 -8.45 2.28 -18.05
C GLU A 185 -8.19 1.23 -19.14
N ALA A 186 -7.34 0.24 -18.87
CA ALA A 186 -7.05 -0.83 -19.82
C ALA A 186 -8.28 -1.67 -20.17
N ALA A 187 -9.17 -1.93 -19.19
CA ALA A 187 -10.44 -2.62 -19.44
C ALA A 187 -11.41 -1.77 -20.28
N GLN A 188 -11.51 -0.47 -19.98
CA GLN A 188 -12.34 0.46 -20.73
C GLN A 188 -11.89 0.58 -22.20
N GLU A 189 -10.58 0.66 -22.45
CA GLU A 189 -10.05 0.70 -23.81
C GLU A 189 -10.43 -0.55 -24.62
N LYS A 190 -10.35 -1.73 -23.98
CA LYS A 190 -10.78 -3.00 -24.60
C LYS A 190 -12.27 -2.99 -24.93
N ILE A 191 -13.11 -2.51 -24.01
CA ILE A 191 -14.56 -2.40 -24.23
C ILE A 191 -14.85 -1.45 -25.39
N ILE A 192 -14.25 -0.25 -25.39
CA ILE A 192 -14.43 0.73 -26.47
C ILE A 192 -13.97 0.15 -27.82
N ALA A 193 -12.86 -0.57 -27.85
CA ALA A 193 -12.39 -1.23 -29.07
C ALA A 193 -13.38 -2.30 -29.56
N ALA A 194 -13.91 -3.12 -28.64
CA ALA A 194 -14.90 -4.15 -28.95
C ALA A 194 -16.22 -3.55 -29.46
N GLU A 195 -16.71 -2.47 -28.83
CA GLU A 195 -17.92 -1.76 -29.27
C GLU A 195 -17.77 -1.14 -30.66
N LYS A 196 -16.63 -0.48 -30.92
CA LYS A 196 -16.30 0.06 -32.25
C LYS A 196 -16.29 -1.04 -33.30
N LEU A 197 -15.64 -2.17 -33.02
CA LEU A 197 -15.60 -3.30 -33.95
C LEU A 197 -16.99 -3.89 -34.19
N ALA A 198 -17.80 -4.04 -33.15
CA ALA A 198 -19.18 -4.52 -33.26
C ALA A 198 -20.04 -3.59 -34.14
N ALA A 199 -19.90 -2.27 -33.97
CA ALA A 199 -20.57 -1.27 -34.80
C ALA A 199 -20.14 -1.38 -36.28
N VAL A 200 -18.84 -1.52 -36.55
CA VAL A 200 -18.31 -1.74 -37.91
C VAL A 200 -18.86 -3.05 -38.51
N LYS A 201 -18.86 -4.16 -37.76
CA LYS A 201 -19.42 -5.44 -38.22
C LYS A 201 -20.90 -5.32 -38.56
N LYS A 202 -21.70 -4.65 -37.72
CA LYS A 202 -23.13 -4.42 -37.98
C LYS A 202 -23.37 -3.60 -39.24
N LEU A 203 -22.57 -2.55 -39.46
CA LEU A 203 -22.65 -1.70 -40.64
C LEU A 203 -22.23 -2.46 -41.92
N ALA A 204 -21.15 -3.24 -41.86
CA ALA A 204 -20.70 -4.09 -42.97
C ALA A 204 -21.77 -5.14 -43.35
N ALA A 205 -22.40 -5.78 -42.37
CA ALA A 205 -23.51 -6.70 -42.62
C ALA A 205 -24.69 -6.03 -43.33
N LYS A 206 -25.07 -4.82 -42.88
CA LYS A 206 -26.14 -4.05 -43.51
C LYS A 206 -25.81 -3.68 -44.96
N ILE A 207 -24.62 -3.12 -45.20
CA ILE A 207 -24.14 -2.78 -46.56
C ILE A 207 -24.12 -4.04 -47.45
N ASN A 208 -23.69 -5.17 -46.89
CA ASN A 208 -23.67 -6.42 -47.64
C ASN A 208 -25.04 -6.89 -48.09
N HIS A 209 -26.05 -6.78 -47.23
CA HIS A 209 -27.43 -7.04 -47.64
C HIS A 209 -27.90 -6.05 -48.72
N GLU A 210 -27.68 -4.76 -48.53
CA GLU A 210 -28.14 -3.71 -49.46
C GLU A 210 -27.51 -3.80 -50.85
N ILE A 211 -26.24 -4.21 -50.95
CA ILE A 211 -25.56 -4.43 -52.25
C ILE A 211 -25.97 -5.76 -52.89
N ASN A 212 -26.12 -6.83 -52.09
CA ASN A 212 -26.50 -8.13 -52.64
C ASN A 212 -27.94 -8.13 -53.18
N ASN A 213 -28.82 -7.29 -52.63
CA ASN A 213 -30.21 -7.16 -53.09
C ASN A 213 -30.34 -6.80 -54.60
N PRO A 214 -29.80 -5.67 -55.10
CA PRO A 214 -29.88 -5.34 -56.52
C PRO A 214 -29.05 -6.29 -57.38
N LEU A 215 -27.94 -6.84 -56.88
CA LEU A 215 -27.18 -7.87 -57.62
C LEU A 215 -27.99 -9.13 -57.86
N ALA A 216 -28.76 -9.59 -56.87
CA ALA A 216 -29.65 -10.73 -57.03
C ALA A 216 -30.71 -10.49 -58.10
N VAL A 217 -31.27 -9.27 -58.16
CA VAL A 217 -32.21 -8.86 -59.23
C VAL A 217 -31.53 -8.86 -60.60
N ILE A 218 -30.33 -8.29 -60.71
CA ILE A 218 -29.56 -8.24 -61.96
C ILE A 218 -29.26 -9.66 -62.46
N VAL A 219 -28.75 -10.53 -61.59
CA VAL A 219 -28.43 -11.92 -61.92
C VAL A 219 -29.70 -12.67 -62.32
N GLY A 220 -30.79 -12.54 -61.57
CA GLY A 220 -32.06 -13.19 -61.88
C GLY A 220 -32.62 -12.78 -63.25
N ASN A 221 -32.60 -11.48 -63.58
CA ASN A 221 -33.04 -10.99 -64.90
C ASN A 221 -32.15 -11.51 -66.03
N VAL A 222 -30.82 -11.50 -65.85
CA VAL A 222 -29.88 -12.05 -66.84
C VAL A 222 -30.14 -13.53 -67.09
N GLN A 223 -30.35 -14.31 -66.03
CA GLN A 223 -30.68 -15.74 -66.13
C GLN A 223 -32.02 -15.97 -66.84
N CYS A 224 -33.04 -15.15 -66.60
CA CYS A 224 -34.32 -15.23 -67.32
C CYS A 224 -34.15 -14.98 -68.82
N PHE A 225 -33.42 -13.93 -69.23
CA PHE A 225 -33.16 -13.66 -70.65
C PHE A 225 -32.37 -14.77 -71.32
N MET A 226 -31.46 -15.45 -70.60
CA MET A 226 -30.72 -16.59 -71.15
C MET A 226 -31.58 -17.84 -71.40
N LEU A 227 -32.78 -17.94 -70.80
CA LEU A 227 -33.71 -19.06 -70.98
C LEU A 227 -34.63 -18.87 -72.20
N GLU A 228 -34.75 -17.65 -72.73
CA GLU A 228 -35.56 -17.36 -73.94
C GLU A 228 -34.73 -17.46 -75.23
N ASP A 229 -34.69 -18.64 -75.84
CA ASP A 229 -33.93 -18.91 -77.08
C ASP A 229 -34.44 -18.13 -78.31
N SER A 230 -35.64 -17.52 -78.26
CA SER A 230 -36.23 -16.82 -79.41
C SER A 230 -35.73 -15.38 -79.61
N ILE A 231 -35.02 -14.81 -78.62
CA ILE A 231 -34.64 -13.37 -78.59
C ILE A 231 -33.12 -13.17 -78.57
N VAL A 232 -32.33 -14.15 -78.13
CA VAL A 232 -30.92 -13.97 -77.79
C VAL A 232 -29.99 -14.58 -78.83
N ASP A 233 -29.25 -13.73 -79.56
CA ASP A 233 -28.16 -14.18 -80.41
C ASP A 233 -26.90 -14.56 -79.58
N GLU A 234 -25.97 -15.28 -80.20
CA GLU A 234 -24.73 -15.73 -79.53
C GLU A 234 -23.93 -14.56 -78.93
N LYS A 235 -23.95 -13.39 -79.57
CA LYS A 235 -23.23 -12.20 -79.13
C LYS A 235 -23.86 -11.58 -77.88
N MET A 236 -25.18 -11.57 -77.79
CA MET A 236 -25.96 -11.11 -76.64
C MET A 236 -25.78 -12.07 -75.47
N ARG A 237 -25.76 -13.39 -75.73
CA ARG A 237 -25.49 -14.42 -74.72
C ARG A 237 -24.12 -14.24 -74.06
N LEU A 238 -23.07 -13.96 -74.85
CA LEU A 238 -21.73 -13.64 -74.34
C LEU A 238 -21.71 -12.37 -73.46
N ARG A 239 -22.49 -11.34 -73.82
CA ARG A 239 -22.60 -10.10 -73.01
C ARG A 239 -23.33 -10.35 -71.70
N LEU A 240 -24.45 -11.08 -71.74
CA LEU A 240 -25.21 -11.46 -70.56
C LEU A 240 -24.35 -12.28 -69.58
N ASN A 241 -23.57 -13.25 -70.08
CA ASN A 241 -22.67 -14.06 -69.24
C ASN A 241 -21.59 -13.19 -68.57
N ARG A 242 -21.04 -12.19 -69.28
CA ARG A 242 -20.12 -11.21 -68.66
C ARG A 242 -20.78 -10.37 -67.56
N ILE A 243 -22.06 -10.00 -67.70
CA ILE A 243 -22.80 -9.24 -66.68
C ILE A 243 -23.04 -10.12 -65.45
N GLU A 244 -23.51 -11.35 -65.65
CA GLU A 244 -23.72 -12.32 -64.57
C GLU A 244 -22.41 -12.59 -63.80
N GLN A 245 -21.33 -12.91 -64.50
CA GLN A 245 -20.03 -13.13 -63.85
C GLN A 245 -19.52 -11.89 -63.11
N SER A 246 -19.72 -10.70 -63.66
CA SER A 246 -19.37 -9.45 -62.98
C SER A 246 -20.18 -9.27 -61.69
N ALA A 247 -21.50 -9.47 -61.75
CA ALA A 247 -22.38 -9.34 -60.59
C ALA A 247 -22.07 -10.38 -59.49
N LEU A 248 -21.84 -11.63 -59.87
CA LEU A 248 -21.42 -12.71 -58.96
C LEU A 248 -20.04 -12.43 -58.35
N ARG A 249 -19.11 -11.86 -59.14
CA ARG A 249 -17.79 -11.44 -58.64
C ARG A 249 -17.92 -10.32 -57.61
N ILE A 250 -18.75 -9.31 -57.86
CA ILE A 250 -19.02 -8.22 -56.90
C ILE A 250 -19.61 -8.81 -55.62
N SER A 251 -20.62 -9.69 -55.71
CA SER A 251 -21.22 -10.34 -54.53
C SER A 251 -20.19 -11.14 -53.72
N LYS A 252 -19.28 -11.86 -54.40
CA LYS A 252 -18.20 -12.62 -53.77
C LYS A 252 -17.18 -11.72 -53.06
N VAL A 253 -16.79 -10.59 -53.67
CA VAL A 253 -15.91 -9.60 -53.03
C VAL A 253 -16.59 -8.97 -51.82
N ASN A 254 -17.86 -8.62 -51.95
CA ASN A 254 -18.64 -7.98 -50.90
C ASN A 254 -18.78 -8.89 -49.67
N ARG A 255 -19.05 -10.20 -49.86
CA ARG A 255 -19.07 -11.17 -48.76
C ARG A 255 -17.74 -11.29 -48.02
N LYS A 256 -16.59 -11.03 -48.65
CA LYS A 256 -15.29 -11.01 -47.96
C LYS A 256 -15.17 -9.87 -46.94
N LEU A 257 -15.95 -8.79 -47.08
CA LEU A 257 -16.01 -7.71 -46.09
C LEU A 257 -16.65 -8.14 -44.76
N LEU A 258 -17.40 -9.25 -44.75
CA LEU A 258 -17.93 -9.86 -43.52
C LEU A 258 -16.91 -10.75 -42.81
N ASN A 259 -15.99 -11.34 -43.56
CA ASN A 259 -14.94 -12.22 -43.02
C ASN A 259 -13.72 -11.42 -42.55
N ILE A 260 -13.92 -10.17 -42.10
CA ILE A 260 -12.94 -9.50 -41.24
C ILE A 260 -13.06 -10.20 -39.88
N ASP A 261 -12.55 -11.42 -39.81
CA ASP A 261 -12.50 -12.23 -38.62
C ASP A 261 -11.05 -12.36 -38.12
N SER A 262 -10.97 -12.42 -36.79
CA SER A 262 -9.96 -13.11 -35.99
C SER A 262 -8.51 -12.60 -35.99
N VAL A 263 -8.26 -11.45 -35.35
CA VAL A 263 -6.97 -11.22 -34.65
C VAL A 263 -7.19 -10.89 -33.16
N ALA A 264 -8.41 -10.99 -32.63
CA ALA A 264 -8.71 -10.60 -31.24
C ALA A 264 -9.41 -11.68 -30.39
N SER A 265 -9.49 -12.95 -30.83
CA SER A 265 -10.15 -14.02 -30.06
C SER A 265 -9.21 -15.08 -29.47
N GLU A 266 -7.89 -14.95 -29.60
CA GLU A 266 -6.94 -15.74 -28.79
C GLU A 266 -6.53 -14.91 -27.57
N GLY A 267 -7.28 -15.04 -26.48
CA GLY A 267 -6.94 -14.36 -25.22
C GLY A 267 -8.11 -14.08 -24.28
N CYS A 268 -9.03 -15.03 -24.10
CA CYS A 268 -9.86 -15.08 -22.90
C CYS A 268 -9.39 -16.24 -22.02
N PRO A 269 -8.41 -16.06 -21.11
CA PRO A 269 -8.30 -16.92 -19.96
C PRO A 269 -9.27 -16.39 -18.89
N GLY A 270 -10.35 -17.14 -18.61
CA GLY A 270 -11.20 -16.83 -17.46
C GLY A 270 -12.68 -17.16 -17.62
N SER A 271 -13.02 -18.42 -17.83
CA SER A 271 -14.24 -18.97 -17.23
C SER A 271 -13.80 -19.81 -16.03
N ILE A 272 -13.72 -19.15 -14.88
CA ILE A 272 -13.84 -19.84 -13.58
C ILE A 272 -15.32 -20.22 -13.49
N ASP A 273 -15.62 -21.49 -13.72
CA ASP A 273 -16.50 -22.30 -12.88
C ASP A 273 -16.77 -23.69 -13.50
N GLU A 274 -16.99 -24.65 -12.60
CA GLU A 274 -17.44 -26.04 -12.85
C GLU A 274 -16.39 -27.09 -13.27
N GLN A 275 -15.43 -27.39 -12.39
CA GLN A 275 -15.01 -28.79 -12.14
C GLN A 275 -14.70 -29.03 -10.65
N LEU A 276 -15.75 -29.01 -9.82
CA LEU A 276 -15.77 -29.70 -8.53
C LEU A 276 -16.92 -30.71 -8.55
N ASN A 277 -16.72 -31.84 -9.24
CA ASN A 277 -17.45 -33.06 -8.89
C ASN A 277 -16.73 -34.30 -9.44
N ASN A 278 -16.00 -35.00 -8.56
CA ASN A 278 -15.84 -36.45 -8.67
C ASN A 278 -15.39 -37.04 -7.33
N PRO A 279 -16.28 -37.73 -6.59
CA PRO A 279 -15.89 -38.71 -5.60
C PRO A 279 -16.02 -40.10 -6.22
N GLU A 280 -14.96 -40.61 -6.83
CA GLU A 280 -14.83 -42.05 -7.06
C GLU A 280 -13.72 -42.61 -6.18
N MET A 281 -14.13 -42.97 -4.96
CA MET A 281 -13.55 -44.11 -4.27
C MET A 281 -13.99 -45.37 -5.01
N SER A 282 -13.04 -46.17 -5.48
CA SER A 282 -13.22 -47.61 -5.63
C SER A 282 -12.26 -48.35 -4.69
N PRO A 283 -12.69 -49.42 -4.03
CA PRO A 283 -11.94 -50.09 -2.98
C PRO A 283 -10.93 -51.12 -3.51
N SER A 284 -9.99 -51.46 -2.63
CA SER A 284 -9.28 -52.75 -2.50
C SER A 284 -8.33 -53.19 -3.62
N THR A 285 -7.03 -53.20 -3.32
CA THR A 285 -6.30 -54.44 -2.98
C THR A 285 -5.18 -54.11 -2.01
#